data_AF-A0A7S1X809-F1
#
_entry.id   AF-A0A7S1X809-F1
#
_cell.length_a   1.000
_cell.length_b   1.000
_cell.length_c   1.000
_cell.angle_alpha   90.00
_cell.angle_beta   90.00
_cell.angle_gamma   90.00
#
_symmetry.space_group_name_H-M   'P 1'
#
loop_
_entity.id
_entity.type
_entity.pdbx_description
1 polymer ?
#
loop_
_entity_poly.entity_id
_entity_poly.type
_entity_poly.pdbx_seq_one_letter_code
_entity_poly.pdbx_strand_id
1 'polypeptide(L)'
;FGSPTVAGAQGGVFLVDTSAAMPPQAISFIARQLSFMLETWAVQAMEVEGEEEVAVPMFNCVAAAGPNCAKLSDCVKPARRGMIDILPPWFTQHEDTSQAGFNMVRALKMALRLADGKVPVYVITGALSRDMFGYTAAEVFDVIEADTKGHIAAGESVMPVHGIEVHPVDPNIFVQRHGSSVDEEHLE
;
A
#
# COMPACT_ATOMS: atom_id res chain seq x y z
N PHE A 1 8.41 16.79 18.70
CA PHE A 1 7.64 15.54 18.78
C PHE A 1 8.48 14.42 18.18
N GLY A 2 9.40 13.88 18.99
CA GLY A 2 10.09 12.65 18.65
C GLY A 2 9.21 11.50 19.11
N SER A 3 8.34 11.01 18.23
CA SER A 3 7.81 9.67 18.42
C SER A 3 9.02 8.74 18.32
N PRO A 4 9.36 7.95 19.35
CA PRO A 4 10.26 6.84 19.13
C PRO A 4 9.63 6.04 18.00
N THR A 5 10.32 5.96 16.86
CA THR A 5 10.06 4.91 15.88
C THR A 5 9.93 3.65 16.72
N VAL A 6 8.77 3.00 16.74
CA VAL A 6 8.58 1.78 17.51
C VAL A 6 9.65 0.82 16.99
N ALA A 7 10.72 0.64 17.77
CA ALA A 7 11.78 -0.28 17.44
C ALA A 7 11.11 -1.66 17.34
N GLY A 8 10.92 -2.16 16.11
CA GLY A 8 10.32 -3.46 15.86
C GLY A 8 9.14 -3.52 14.89
N ALA A 9 8.54 -2.40 14.45
CA ALA A 9 7.48 -2.45 13.43
C ALA A 9 8.07 -2.40 12.01
N GLN A 10 8.82 -3.43 11.62
CA GLN A 10 9.39 -3.52 10.28
C GLN A 10 8.42 -4.25 9.34
N GLY A 11 7.96 -3.59 8.27
CA GLY A 11 7.16 -4.19 7.20
C GLY A 11 5.78 -3.57 6.99
N GLY A 12 4.80 -4.36 6.56
CA GLY A 12 3.45 -3.88 6.29
C GLY A 12 2.52 -4.83 5.53
N VAL A 13 1.21 -4.63 5.68
CA VAL A 13 0.22 -5.21 4.76
C VAL A 13 -0.11 -4.18 3.69
N PHE A 14 0.19 -4.49 2.43
CA PHE A 14 -0.04 -3.63 1.28
C PHE A 14 -1.38 -3.97 0.63
N LEU A 15 -2.39 -3.16 0.91
CA LEU A 15 -3.68 -3.20 0.23
C LEU A 15 -3.59 -2.36 -1.05
N VAL A 16 -3.58 -3.01 -2.20
CA VAL A 16 -3.42 -2.37 -3.50
C VAL A 16 -4.72 -2.49 -4.29
N ASP A 17 -5.24 -1.36 -4.72
CA ASP A 17 -6.27 -1.26 -5.74
C ASP A 17 -5.73 -1.84 -7.05
N THR A 18 -6.41 -2.86 -7.57
CA THR A 18 -6.08 -3.48 -8.85
C THR A 18 -7.18 -3.30 -9.89
N SER A 19 -8.04 -2.30 -9.67
CA SER A 19 -9.18 -1.98 -10.52
C SER A 19 -8.84 -1.01 -11.65
N ALA A 20 -9.82 -0.73 -12.53
CA ALA A 20 -9.71 0.31 -13.56
C ALA A 20 -9.59 1.75 -13.02
N ALA A 21 -9.70 1.98 -11.70
CA ALA A 21 -9.43 3.30 -11.11
C ALA A 21 -7.94 3.62 -11.06
N MET A 22 -7.07 2.60 -11.13
CA MET A 22 -5.63 2.78 -11.18
C MET A 22 -5.20 3.33 -12.54
N PRO A 23 -4.26 4.30 -12.57
CA PRO A 23 -3.67 4.75 -13.82
C PRO A 23 -3.02 3.59 -14.61
N PRO A 24 -2.97 3.68 -15.95
CA PRO A 24 -2.29 2.67 -16.76
C PRO A 24 -0.86 2.41 -16.25
N GLN A 25 -0.47 1.14 -16.19
CA GLN A 25 0.85 0.68 -15.71
C GLN A 25 1.14 0.92 -14.22
N ALA A 26 0.27 1.61 -13.46
CA ALA A 26 0.52 1.90 -12.05
C ALA A 26 0.67 0.61 -11.22
N ILE A 27 -0.15 -0.41 -11.49
CA ILE A 27 -0.10 -1.69 -10.78
C ILE A 27 1.23 -2.40 -11.04
N SER A 28 1.68 -2.45 -12.31
CA SER A 28 2.99 -3.01 -12.66
C SER A 28 4.14 -2.24 -12.00
N PHE A 29 4.07 -0.91 -11.97
CA PHE A 29 5.05 -0.08 -11.29
C PHE A 29 5.09 -0.37 -9.78
N ILE A 30 3.94 -0.36 -9.11
CA ILE A 30 3.81 -0.65 -7.67
C ILE A 30 4.33 -2.05 -7.36
N ALA A 31 3.94 -3.06 -8.13
CA ALA A 31 4.39 -4.43 -7.93
C ALA A 31 5.93 -4.54 -8.02
N ARG A 32 6.55 -3.84 -8.98
CA ARG A 32 8.02 -3.77 -9.09
C ARG A 32 8.66 -3.04 -7.91
N GLN A 33 8.14 -1.88 -7.52
CA GLN A 33 8.70 -1.12 -6.39
C GLN A 33 8.58 -1.91 -5.08
N LEU A 34 7.43 -2.52 -4.82
CA LEU A 34 7.24 -3.41 -3.67
C LEU A 34 8.23 -4.58 -3.72
N SER A 35 8.43 -5.20 -4.89
CA SER A 35 9.41 -6.27 -5.04
C SER A 35 10.82 -5.79 -4.67
N PHE A 36 11.28 -4.68 -5.24
CA PHE A 36 12.61 -4.14 -4.96
C PHE A 36 12.80 -3.78 -3.48
N MET A 37 11.77 -3.20 -2.85
CA MET A 37 11.79 -2.90 -1.43
C MET A 37 11.92 -4.17 -0.58
N LEU A 38 11.14 -5.21 -0.89
CA LEU A 38 11.19 -6.49 -0.16
C LEU A 38 12.51 -7.24 -0.37
N GLU A 39 13.08 -7.19 -1.58
CA GLU A 39 14.42 -7.71 -1.86
C GLU A 39 15.48 -7.00 -1.03
N THR A 40 15.41 -5.66 -0.99
CA THR A 40 16.35 -4.83 -0.22
C THR A 40 16.27 -5.17 1.27
N TRP A 41 15.06 -5.29 1.81
CA TRP A 41 14.81 -5.72 3.19
C TRP A 41 15.38 -7.11 3.47
N ALA A 42 15.20 -8.06 2.56
CA ALA A 42 15.71 -9.41 2.71
C ALA A 42 17.26 -9.44 2.69
N VAL A 43 17.91 -8.63 1.86
CA VAL A 43 19.38 -8.54 1.79
C VAL A 43 19.93 -7.90 3.06
N GLN A 44 19.38 -6.76 3.48
CA GLN A 44 19.85 -6.03 4.65
C GLN A 44 19.73 -6.85 5.93
N ALA A 45 18.67 -7.65 6.08
CA ALA A 45 18.53 -8.52 7.25
C ALA A 45 19.61 -9.61 7.32
N MET A 46 20.11 -10.10 6.16
CA MET A 46 21.17 -11.11 6.10
C MET A 46 22.56 -10.52 6.39
N GLU A 47 22.82 -9.26 6.01
CA GLU A 47 24.14 -8.62 6.20
C GLU A 47 24.48 -8.35 7.67
N VAL A 48 23.49 -8.40 8.57
CA VAL A 48 23.67 -8.14 10.01
C VAL A 48 23.76 -9.44 10.84
N GLU A 49 23.72 -10.63 10.22
CA GLU A 49 23.85 -11.95 10.87
C GLU A 49 25.20 -12.18 11.61
N GLY A 50 26.06 -11.17 11.71
CA GLY A 50 27.30 -11.19 12.49
C GLY A 50 27.26 -10.51 13.86
N GLU A 51 26.35 -9.56 14.13
CA GLU A 51 26.44 -8.73 15.35
C GLU A 51 25.13 -8.48 16.13
N GLU A 52 23.94 -8.67 15.57
CA GLU A 52 22.67 -8.69 16.33
C GLU A 52 21.57 -9.26 15.43
N GLU A 53 20.64 -10.06 15.99
CA GLU A 53 19.54 -10.67 15.23
C GLU A 53 18.56 -9.58 14.77
N VAL A 54 18.80 -8.99 13.59
CA VAL A 54 17.91 -7.96 13.02
C VAL A 54 16.63 -8.63 12.54
N ALA A 55 15.51 -8.28 13.17
CA ALA A 55 14.20 -8.79 12.81
C ALA A 55 13.89 -8.49 11.32
N VAL A 56 13.69 -9.54 10.52
CA VAL A 56 13.32 -9.40 9.11
C VAL A 56 11.95 -8.71 9.00
N PRO A 57 11.79 -7.67 8.17
CA PRO A 57 10.49 -7.03 7.96
C PRO A 57 9.41 -8.02 7.53
N MET A 58 8.23 -7.95 8.14
CA MET A 58 7.10 -8.86 7.88
C MET A 58 6.09 -8.20 6.95
N PHE A 59 5.64 -8.91 5.92
CA PHE A 59 4.73 -8.33 4.92
C PHE A 59 3.62 -9.27 4.47
N ASN A 60 2.59 -8.68 3.86
CA ASN A 60 1.62 -9.37 3.02
C ASN A 60 1.07 -8.39 1.98
N CYS A 61 0.46 -8.91 0.92
CA CYS A 61 -0.21 -8.10 -0.09
C CYS A 61 -1.68 -8.50 -0.19
N VAL A 62 -2.55 -7.52 -0.39
CA VAL A 62 -3.95 -7.69 -0.72
C VAL A 62 -4.22 -6.96 -2.02
N ALA A 63 -4.70 -7.66 -3.04
CA ALA A 63 -5.19 -7.07 -4.28
C ALA A 63 -6.70 -6.91 -4.18
N ALA A 64 -7.23 -5.73 -4.49
CA ALA A 64 -8.66 -5.44 -4.39
C ALA A 64 -9.18 -4.77 -5.66
N ALA A 65 -10.20 -5.38 -6.26
CA ALA A 65 -10.91 -4.82 -7.40
C ALA A 65 -12.38 -5.23 -7.33
N GLY A 66 -13.25 -4.22 -7.38
CA GLY A 66 -14.68 -4.39 -7.22
C GLY A 66 -15.09 -5.12 -5.94
N PRO A 67 -15.91 -6.18 -6.02
CA PRO A 67 -16.28 -6.97 -4.85
C PRO A 67 -15.16 -7.94 -4.42
N ASN A 68 -14.12 -8.14 -5.24
CA ASN A 68 -13.11 -9.17 -5.06
C ASN A 68 -11.93 -8.64 -4.25
N CYS A 69 -11.42 -9.50 -3.36
CA CYS A 69 -10.18 -9.28 -2.64
C CYS A 69 -9.39 -10.58 -2.62
N ALA A 70 -8.12 -10.52 -3.00
CA ALA A 70 -7.19 -11.64 -2.94
C ALA A 70 -6.02 -11.27 -2.02
N LYS A 71 -5.54 -12.24 -1.23
CA LYS A 71 -4.38 -12.09 -0.35
C LYS A 71 -3.27 -13.00 -0.81
N LEU A 72 -2.02 -12.53 -0.73
CA LEU A 72 -0.85 -13.30 -1.16
C LEU A 72 -0.60 -14.50 -0.23
N SER A 73 -0.85 -14.32 1.07
CA SER A 73 -0.76 -15.39 2.08
C SER A 73 -1.82 -15.22 3.17
N ASP A 74 -2.05 -16.27 3.97
CA ASP A 74 -3.02 -16.25 5.07
C ASP A 74 -2.56 -15.46 6.31
N CYS A 75 -1.27 -15.14 6.40
CA CYS A 75 -0.68 -14.33 7.45
C CYS A 75 0.53 -13.57 6.91
N VAL A 76 1.02 -12.56 7.64
CA VAL A 76 2.28 -11.89 7.29
C VAL A 76 3.45 -12.88 7.26
N LYS A 77 4.34 -12.70 6.29
CA LYS A 77 5.54 -13.52 6.07
C LYS A 77 6.78 -12.64 6.09
N PRO A 78 7.96 -13.16 6.47
CA PRO A 78 9.19 -12.40 6.37
C PRO A 78 9.47 -12.03 4.91
N ALA A 79 9.98 -10.82 4.69
CA ALA A 79 10.54 -10.40 3.42
C ALA A 79 11.63 -11.39 3.00
N ARG A 80 11.64 -11.77 1.73
CA ARG A 80 12.54 -12.79 1.19
C ARG A 80 12.97 -12.43 -0.22
N ARG A 81 14.04 -13.08 -0.69
CA ARG A 81 14.48 -12.97 -2.07
C ARG A 81 13.53 -13.67 -3.05
N GLY A 82 13.56 -13.26 -4.31
CA GLY A 82 12.72 -13.77 -5.40
C GLY A 82 11.33 -13.14 -5.48
N MET A 83 11.06 -12.04 -4.77
CA MET A 83 9.74 -11.38 -4.82
C MET A 83 9.49 -10.72 -6.17
N ILE A 84 10.54 -10.35 -6.90
CA ILE A 84 10.43 -9.77 -8.25
C ILE A 84 9.81 -10.74 -9.27
N ASP A 85 9.96 -12.04 -9.06
CA ASP A 85 9.36 -13.08 -9.90
C ASP A 85 7.95 -13.48 -9.43
N ILE A 86 7.54 -13.04 -8.24
CA ILE A 86 6.28 -13.44 -7.60
C ILE A 86 5.24 -12.32 -7.66
N LEU A 87 5.57 -11.11 -7.17
CA LEU A 87 4.57 -10.06 -7.01
C LEU A 87 4.01 -9.55 -8.34
N PRO A 88 4.81 -9.24 -9.37
CA PRO A 88 4.25 -8.71 -10.61
C PRO A 88 3.27 -9.68 -11.28
N PRO A 89 3.59 -10.98 -11.48
CA PRO A 89 2.62 -11.92 -12.02
C PRO A 89 1.39 -12.10 -11.13
N TRP A 90 1.58 -12.12 -9.80
CA TRP A 90 0.47 -12.28 -8.85
C TRP A 90 -0.50 -11.10 -8.90
N PHE A 91 -0.01 -9.86 -8.92
CA PHE A 91 -0.85 -8.68 -9.06
C PHE A 91 -1.58 -8.70 -10.40
N THR A 92 -0.89 -8.98 -11.52
CA THR A 92 -1.49 -9.07 -12.86
C THR A 92 -2.60 -10.11 -12.94
N GLN A 93 -2.48 -11.25 -12.25
CA GLN A 93 -3.54 -12.25 -12.18
C GLN A 93 -4.81 -11.75 -11.47
N HIS A 94 -4.67 -10.74 -10.61
CA HIS A 94 -5.74 -10.15 -9.80
C HIS A 94 -6.13 -8.73 -10.24
N GLU A 95 -5.66 -8.29 -11.41
CA GLU A 95 -6.13 -7.06 -12.04
C GLU A 95 -7.53 -7.26 -12.61
N ASP A 96 -8.40 -6.27 -12.38
CA ASP A 96 -9.71 -6.20 -13.01
C ASP A 96 -9.91 -4.82 -13.62
N THR A 97 -9.69 -4.74 -14.93
CA THR A 97 -9.81 -3.51 -15.70
C THR A 97 -11.24 -3.27 -16.22
N SER A 98 -12.20 -4.13 -15.86
CA SER A 98 -13.59 -3.99 -16.30
C SER A 98 -14.38 -2.97 -15.46
N GLN A 99 -13.89 -2.69 -14.25
CA GLN A 99 -14.59 -1.92 -13.24
C GLN A 99 -13.60 -1.07 -12.45
N ALA A 100 -13.93 0.19 -12.20
CA ALA A 100 -13.10 1.09 -11.40
C ALA A 100 -13.50 1.02 -9.94
N GLY A 101 -12.51 0.99 -9.04
CA GLY A 101 -12.53 0.93 -7.57
C GLY A 101 -12.80 -0.47 -6.97
N PHE A 102 -12.91 -0.53 -5.63
CA PHE A 102 -13.17 -1.76 -4.87
C PHE A 102 -13.95 -1.50 -3.56
N ASN A 103 -14.47 -2.57 -2.95
CA ASN A 103 -15.11 -2.51 -1.63
C ASN A 103 -14.08 -2.27 -0.51
N MET A 104 -13.88 -1.00 -0.16
CA MET A 104 -12.89 -0.58 0.83
C MET A 104 -13.09 -1.23 2.20
N VAL A 105 -14.32 -1.29 2.71
CA VAL A 105 -14.63 -1.85 4.03
C VAL A 105 -14.22 -3.33 4.11
N ARG A 106 -14.57 -4.12 3.09
CA ARG A 106 -14.20 -5.54 3.02
C ARG A 106 -12.68 -5.72 2.94
N ALA A 107 -12.04 -4.95 2.07
CA ALA A 107 -10.62 -5.04 1.82
C ALA A 107 -9.81 -4.61 3.06
N LEU A 108 -10.22 -3.54 3.73
CA LEU A 108 -9.59 -3.04 4.95
C LEU A 108 -9.75 -4.01 6.13
N LYS A 109 -10.94 -4.60 6.33
CA LYS A 109 -11.13 -5.66 7.34
C LYS A 109 -10.21 -6.86 7.09
N MET A 110 -9.99 -7.23 5.82
CA MET A 110 -9.04 -8.28 5.47
C MET A 110 -7.61 -7.86 5.80
N ALA A 111 -7.20 -6.66 5.41
CA ALA A 111 -5.85 -6.17 5.66
C ALA A 111 -5.53 -6.03 7.16
N LEU A 112 -6.44 -5.47 7.95
CA LEU A 112 -6.30 -5.35 9.40
C LEU A 112 -6.20 -6.73 10.07
N ARG A 113 -7.02 -7.70 9.65
CA ARG A 113 -6.93 -9.08 10.16
C ARG A 113 -5.60 -9.76 9.82
N LEU A 114 -5.02 -9.45 8.65
CA LEU A 114 -3.70 -9.98 8.28
C LEU A 114 -2.59 -9.29 9.07
N ALA A 115 -2.72 -7.98 9.31
CA ALA A 115 -1.77 -7.18 10.07
C ALA A 115 -1.76 -7.56 11.55
N ASP A 116 -2.93 -7.85 12.14
CA ASP A 116 -3.11 -8.35 13.51
C ASP A 116 -2.38 -7.47 14.55
N GLY A 117 -2.43 -6.15 14.36
CA GLY A 117 -1.72 -5.18 15.21
C GLY A 117 -0.19 -5.27 15.19
N LYS A 118 0.41 -6.10 14.33
CA LYS A 118 1.87 -6.34 14.29
C LYS A 118 2.62 -5.48 13.29
N VAL A 119 1.96 -5.08 12.21
CA VAL A 119 2.53 -4.26 11.15
C VAL A 119 1.53 -3.20 10.69
N PRO A 120 1.97 -2.06 10.14
CA PRO A 120 1.07 -1.08 9.56
C PRO A 120 0.34 -1.62 8.33
N VAL A 121 -0.81 -1.02 8.02
CA VAL A 121 -1.55 -1.26 6.76
C VAL A 121 -1.34 -0.07 5.82
N TYR A 122 -0.91 -0.33 4.60
CA TYR A 122 -0.78 0.68 3.54
C TYR A 122 -1.86 0.44 2.49
N VAL A 123 -2.77 1.40 2.34
CA VAL A 123 -3.84 1.42 1.34
C VAL A 123 -3.38 2.25 0.16
N ILE A 124 -3.05 1.59 -0.95
CA ILE A 124 -2.60 2.21 -2.20
C ILE A 124 -3.74 2.12 -3.20
N THR A 125 -4.27 3.26 -3.63
CA THR A 125 -5.50 3.30 -4.41
C THR A 125 -5.46 4.33 -5.53
N GLY A 126 -6.15 4.06 -6.63
CA GLY A 126 -6.41 5.06 -7.65
C GLY A 126 -7.38 6.12 -7.15
N ALA A 127 -7.75 7.07 -8.01
CA ALA A 127 -8.75 8.08 -7.65
C ALA A 127 -10.06 7.39 -7.23
N LEU A 128 -10.31 7.33 -5.92
CA LEU A 128 -11.49 6.67 -5.37
C LEU A 128 -12.72 7.55 -5.64
N SER A 129 -13.50 7.18 -6.65
CA SER A 129 -14.85 7.75 -6.77
C SER A 129 -15.71 7.26 -5.60
N ARG A 130 -16.20 8.21 -4.80
CA ARG A 130 -17.07 7.95 -3.64
C ARG A 130 -18.31 7.12 -3.98
N ASP A 131 -18.73 7.14 -5.24
CA ASP A 131 -19.99 6.55 -5.68
C ASP A 131 -19.85 5.09 -6.14
N MET A 132 -18.64 4.53 -6.25
CA MET A 132 -18.48 3.25 -6.96
C MET A 132 -18.67 1.97 -6.14
N PHE A 133 -18.57 1.96 -4.79
CA PHE A 133 -18.73 0.70 -4.00
C PHE A 133 -19.54 0.79 -2.70
N GLY A 134 -20.44 1.76 -2.57
CA GLY A 134 -21.45 1.75 -1.51
C GLY A 134 -20.89 1.69 -0.09
N TYR A 135 -19.73 2.33 0.13
CA TYR A 135 -19.20 2.58 1.47
C TYR A 135 -19.10 4.09 1.70
N THR A 136 -19.32 4.49 2.94
CA THR A 136 -19.16 5.86 3.42
C THR A 136 -17.82 6.01 4.13
N ALA A 137 -17.32 7.25 4.21
CA ALA A 137 -16.15 7.54 5.03
C ALA A 137 -16.36 7.13 6.50
N ALA A 138 -17.59 7.22 6.99
CA ALA A 138 -17.97 6.78 8.34
C ALA A 138 -17.75 5.27 8.52
N GLU A 139 -18.21 4.43 7.57
CA GLU A 139 -18.03 2.97 7.67
C GLU A 139 -16.55 2.57 7.61
N VAL A 140 -15.72 3.28 6.84
CA VAL A 140 -14.27 3.05 6.82
C VAL A 140 -13.65 3.45 8.16
N PHE A 141 -14.05 4.59 8.73
CA PHE A 141 -13.58 5.06 10.02
C PHE A 141 -13.98 4.11 11.15
N ASP A 142 -15.23 3.62 11.15
CA ASP A 142 -15.74 2.65 12.14
C ASP A 142 -14.90 1.36 12.16
N VAL A 143 -14.44 0.90 11.00
CA VAL A 143 -13.55 -0.26 10.91
C VAL A 143 -12.21 0.00 11.60
N ILE A 144 -11.58 1.15 11.32
CA ILE A 144 -10.29 1.52 11.92
C ILE A 144 -10.44 1.76 13.42
N GLU A 145 -11.52 2.44 13.82
CA GLU A 145 -11.79 2.74 15.23
C GLU A 145 -12.08 1.47 16.03
N ALA A 146 -12.85 0.53 15.48
CA ALA A 146 -13.13 -0.75 16.13
C ALA A 146 -11.87 -1.57 16.35
N ASP A 147 -10.99 -1.64 15.35
CA ASP A 147 -9.68 -2.31 15.43
C ASP A 147 -8.79 -1.65 16.49
N THR A 148 -8.67 -0.32 16.43
CA THR A 148 -7.88 0.47 17.39
C THR A 148 -8.37 0.27 18.83
N LYS A 149 -9.69 0.34 19.07
CA LYS A 149 -10.28 0.11 20.40
C LYS A 149 -10.05 -1.32 20.88
N GLY A 150 -10.11 -2.30 19.98
CA GLY A 150 -9.81 -3.71 20.27
C GLY A 150 -8.40 -3.89 20.82
N HIS A 151 -7.39 -3.36 20.12
CA HIS A 151 -5.99 -3.43 20.55
C HIS A 151 -5.74 -2.66 21.86
N ILE A 152 -6.32 -1.47 22.02
CA ILE A 152 -6.22 -0.71 23.28
C ILE A 152 -6.80 -1.50 24.46
N ALA A 153 -7.97 -2.13 24.28
CA ALA A 153 -8.60 -2.93 25.32
C ALA A 153 -7.79 -4.19 25.67
N ALA A 154 -7.05 -4.75 24.72
CA ALA A 154 -6.15 -5.88 24.91
C ALA A 154 -4.79 -5.48 25.53
N GLY A 155 -4.49 -4.18 25.65
CA GLY A 155 -3.17 -3.70 26.07
C GLY A 155 -2.08 -3.90 25.01
N GLU A 156 -2.47 -4.00 23.74
CA GLU A 156 -1.58 -4.23 22.60
C GLU A 156 -1.22 -2.92 21.89
N SER A 157 -0.12 -2.96 21.13
CA SER A 157 0.29 -1.84 20.28
C SER A 157 -0.71 -1.58 19.16
N VAL A 158 -1.02 -0.31 18.90
CA VAL A 158 -1.83 0.10 17.75
C VAL A 158 -0.90 0.40 16.59
N MET A 159 -1.14 -0.25 15.45
CA MET A 159 -0.42 0.02 14.21
C MET A 159 -1.23 0.96 13.31
N PRO A 160 -0.58 1.91 12.62
CA PRO A 160 -1.28 2.88 11.79
C PRO A 160 -1.81 2.26 10.50
N VAL A 161 -2.89 2.88 9.97
CA VAL A 161 -3.39 2.68 8.61
C VAL A 161 -3.03 3.92 7.79
N HIS A 162 -2.29 3.74 6.70
CA HIS A 162 -1.84 4.81 5.82
C HIS A 162 -2.58 4.76 4.49
N GLY A 163 -3.17 5.88 4.05
CA GLY A 163 -3.75 6.02 2.72
C GLY A 163 -2.78 6.69 1.74
N ILE A 164 -2.64 6.11 0.55
CA ILE A 164 -1.81 6.60 -0.55
C ILE A 164 -2.70 6.62 -1.79
N GLU A 165 -2.98 7.82 -2.30
CA GLU A 165 -3.76 7.99 -3.53
C GLU A 165 -2.83 8.21 -4.73
N VAL A 166 -3.07 7.45 -5.79
CA VAL A 166 -2.28 7.45 -7.02
C VAL A 166 -3.05 8.19 -8.10
N HIS A 167 -2.53 9.36 -8.48
CA HIS A 167 -3.08 10.19 -9.54
C HIS A 167 -2.28 10.02 -10.82
N PRO A 168 -2.93 10.04 -12.01
CA PRO A 168 -2.19 10.15 -13.26
C PRO A 168 -1.42 11.47 -13.28
N VAL A 169 -0.19 11.43 -13.77
CA VAL A 169 0.56 12.65 -14.05
C VAL A 169 -0.05 13.28 -15.31
N ASP A 170 -0.69 14.44 -15.18
CA ASP A 170 -1.01 15.25 -16.37
C ASP A 170 0.32 15.75 -16.96
N PRO A 171 0.69 15.35 -18.19
CA PRO A 171 1.94 15.78 -18.82
C PRO A 171 2.04 17.32 -18.92
N ASN A 172 0.93 18.05 -18.90
CA ASN A 172 0.93 19.52 -18.92
C ASN A 172 1.33 20.15 -17.57
N ILE A 173 1.19 19.43 -16.45
CA ILE A 173 1.59 19.91 -15.12
C ILE A 173 3.12 19.89 -14.96
N PHE A 174 3.82 18.95 -15.61
CA PHE A 174 5.28 18.90 -15.60
C PHE A 174 5.93 20.00 -16.43
N VAL A 175 5.30 20.41 -17.54
CA VAL A 175 5.80 21.51 -18.39
C VAL A 175 5.70 22.85 -17.67
N GLN A 176 4.67 23.09 -16.85
CA GLN A 176 4.54 24.34 -16.12
C GLN A 176 5.54 24.51 -14.97
N ARG A 177 6.03 23.42 -14.34
CA ARG A 177 7.02 23.54 -13.24
C ARG A 177 8.48 23.64 -13.68
N HIS A 178 8.79 23.22 -14.91
CA HIS A 178 10.15 23.30 -15.46
C HIS A 178 10.28 24.22 -16.69
N GLY A 179 9.19 24.85 -17.14
CA GLY A 179 9.15 25.68 -18.35
C GLY A 179 8.95 27.18 -18.12
N SER A 180 8.92 27.68 -16.88
CA SER A 180 8.80 29.13 -16.64
C SER A 180 10.16 29.80 -16.51
N SER A 181 10.79 30.06 -17.66
CA SER A 181 11.53 31.30 -17.93
C SER A 181 11.97 31.35 -19.40
N VAL A 182 11.06 31.74 -20.29
CA VAL A 182 11.44 32.57 -21.44
C VAL A 182 10.36 33.64 -21.52
N ASP A 183 10.67 34.80 -20.96
CA ASP A 183 9.90 36.02 -21.20
C ASP A 183 10.02 36.35 -22.68
N GLU A 184 8.98 36.03 -23.46
CA GLU A 184 8.73 36.70 -24.75
C GLU A 184 8.05 38.04 -24.49
N GLU A 185 8.75 38.94 -23.81
CA GLU A 185 8.54 40.37 -24.01
C GLU A 185 9.72 40.88 -24.82
N HIS A 186 9.51 41.05 -26.13
CA HIS A 186 10.02 42.12 -26.99
C HIS A 186 9.65 41.77 -28.44
N LEU A 187 8.37 41.93 -28.76
CA LEU A 187 7.88 42.15 -30.11
C LEU A 187 7.42 43.61 -30.19
N GLU A 188 8.36 44.51 -30.52
CA GLU A 188 8.15 45.71 -31.34
C GLU A 188 9.38 45.97 -32.20
#